data_AF-A0A5A9Z5W7-F1
#
_entry.id   AF-A0A5A9Z5W7-F1
#
_cell.length_a   1.000
_cell.length_b   1.000
_cell.length_c   1.000
_cell.angle_alpha   90.00
_cell.angle_beta   90.00
_cell.angle_gamma   90.00
#
_symmetry.space_group_name_H-M   'P 1'
#
loop_
_entity.id
_entity.type
_entity.pdbx_description
1 polymer ?
#
loop_
_entity_poly.entity_id
_entity_poly.type
_entity_poly.pdbx_seq_one_letter_code
_entity_poly.pdbx_strand_id
1 'polypeptide(L)'
;MALLRRLASNELDPVNFAFDYFYSGDNNINRTIQEMAEHLFEPHAEELRRHLERIAEDVEDEAVAPASDRIVSFDHNSAIFHEVLASVAEVDERLRESNEVPPDDKARIHVEIRTGVDLLKAPRTRPQAVKLVLLGALGWLAIEFSSSAVGIAAQHAWNLLTKLLAGF
;
A
#
# COMPACT_ATOMS: atom_id res chain seq x y z
N MET A 1 3.18 8.65 36.50
CA MET A 1 4.36 7.92 35.97
C MET A 1 5.02 6.93 36.95
N ALA A 2 5.01 7.15 38.27
CA ALA A 2 5.61 6.19 39.22
C ALA A 2 4.85 4.84 39.30
N LEU A 3 3.52 4.86 39.17
CA LEU A 3 2.67 3.67 39.28
C LEU A 3 2.84 2.71 38.08
N LEU A 4 2.86 3.24 36.86
CA LEU A 4 3.08 2.45 35.63
C LEU A 4 4.48 1.83 35.56
N ARG A 5 5.51 2.51 36.09
CA ARG A 5 6.86 1.92 36.18
C ARG A 5 6.92 0.74 37.13
N ARG A 6 6.18 0.78 38.25
CA ARG A 6 6.14 -0.31 39.23
C ARG A 6 5.31 -1.51 38.78
N LEU A 7 4.28 -1.27 37.96
CA LEU A 7 3.58 -2.33 37.21
C LEU A 7 4.51 -2.98 36.18
N ALA A 8 5.27 -2.19 35.42
CA ALA A 8 6.20 -2.70 34.42
C ALA A 8 7.39 -3.46 35.03
N SER A 9 7.80 -3.13 36.26
CA SER A 9 8.87 -3.84 36.98
C SER A 9 8.37 -5.06 37.79
N ASN A 10 7.11 -5.47 37.64
CA ASN A 10 6.48 -6.59 38.36
C ASN A 10 6.49 -6.44 39.89
N GLU A 11 6.71 -5.22 40.42
CA GLU A 11 6.63 -4.94 41.86
C GLU A 11 5.19 -4.84 42.37
N LEU A 12 4.25 -4.60 41.47
CA LEU A 12 2.82 -4.58 41.73
C LEU A 12 2.16 -5.63 40.86
N ASP A 13 1.42 -6.56 41.49
CA ASP A 13 0.56 -7.48 40.77
C ASP A 13 -0.60 -6.68 40.15
N PRO A 14 -0.69 -6.62 38.80
CA PRO A 14 -1.70 -5.83 38.11
C PRO A 14 -3.13 -6.23 38.47
N VAL A 15 -3.36 -7.51 38.76
CA VAL A 15 -4.69 -8.05 39.08
C VAL A 15 -5.10 -7.61 40.48
N ASN A 16 -4.23 -7.81 41.47
CA ASN A 16 -4.50 -7.40 42.85
C ASN A 16 -4.60 -5.87 43.00
N PHE A 17 -3.76 -5.11 42.29
CA PHE A 17 -3.87 -3.65 42.27
C PHE A 17 -5.22 -3.18 41.70
N ALA A 18 -5.68 -3.76 40.59
CA ALA A 18 -6.95 -3.40 39.99
C ALA A 18 -8.14 -3.76 40.91
N PHE A 19 -8.08 -4.90 41.59
CA PHE A 19 -9.09 -5.31 42.57
C PHE A 19 -9.07 -4.45 43.85
N ASP A 20 -7.91 -4.11 44.42
CA ASP A 20 -7.88 -3.32 45.65
C ASP A 20 -8.24 -1.84 45.40
N TYR A 21 -7.84 -1.31 44.25
CA TYR A 21 -8.00 0.12 43.93
C TYR A 21 -9.40 0.45 43.38
N PHE A 22 -9.98 -0.42 42.53
CA PHE A 22 -11.26 -0.13 41.85
C PHE A 22 -12.45 -0.97 42.36
N TYR A 23 -12.22 -1.95 43.24
CA TYR A 23 -13.24 -2.91 43.67
C TYR A 23 -13.62 -2.77 45.16
N SER A 24 -13.09 -1.77 45.88
CA SER A 24 -13.32 -1.59 47.32
C SER A 24 -14.65 -0.92 47.69
N GLY A 25 -15.50 -0.58 46.72
CA GLY A 25 -16.76 0.15 46.99
C GLY A 25 -18.03 -0.47 46.42
N ASP A 26 -17.99 -1.10 45.23
CA ASP A 26 -19.21 -1.58 44.56
C ASP A 26 -18.89 -2.75 43.62
N ASN A 27 -19.66 -3.83 43.70
CA ASN A 27 -19.37 -5.12 43.04
C ASN A 27 -19.74 -5.11 41.53
N ASN A 28 -19.56 -3.96 40.86
CA ASN A 28 -20.01 -3.71 39.49
C ASN A 28 -18.83 -3.56 38.53
N ILE A 29 -18.47 -4.68 37.91
CA ILE A 29 -17.37 -4.83 36.93
C ILE A 29 -17.44 -3.77 35.83
N ASN A 30 -18.62 -3.43 35.32
CA ASN A 30 -18.76 -2.48 34.22
C ASN A 30 -18.34 -1.07 34.63
N ARG A 31 -18.67 -0.69 35.88
CA ARG A 31 -18.29 0.59 36.45
C ARG A 31 -16.79 0.65 36.73
N THR A 32 -16.21 -0.43 37.27
CA THR A 32 -14.77 -0.55 37.48
C THR A 32 -13.99 -0.42 36.16
N ILE A 33 -14.44 -1.08 35.09
CA ILE A 33 -13.82 -0.97 33.76
C ILE A 33 -13.92 0.47 33.23
N GLN A 34 -15.05 1.14 33.44
CA GLN A 34 -15.24 2.52 33.01
C GLN A 34 -14.36 3.50 33.81
N GLU A 35 -14.28 3.36 35.12
CA GLU A 35 -13.39 4.16 35.98
C GLU A 35 -11.91 3.90 35.65
N MET A 36 -11.54 2.67 35.31
CA MET A 36 -10.21 2.35 34.79
C MET A 36 -9.93 3.06 33.46
N ALA A 37 -10.91 3.07 32.55
CA ALA A 37 -10.78 3.75 31.26
C ALA A 37 -10.58 5.26 31.45
N GLU A 38 -11.40 5.89 32.28
CA GLU A 38 -11.38 7.32 32.58
C GLU A 38 -10.09 7.74 33.31
N HIS A 39 -9.60 6.96 34.28
CA HIS A 39 -8.41 7.35 35.04
C HIS A 39 -7.08 7.03 34.35
N LEU A 40 -7.03 5.97 33.55
CA LEU A 40 -5.78 5.57 32.88
C LEU A 40 -5.64 6.16 31.48
N PHE A 41 -6.73 6.28 30.71
CA PHE A 41 -6.63 6.65 29.31
C PHE A 41 -7.00 8.11 29.05
N GLU A 42 -7.99 8.68 29.72
CA GLU A 42 -8.39 10.09 29.56
C GLU A 42 -7.20 11.08 29.70
N PRO A 43 -6.34 11.01 30.75
CA PRO A 43 -5.23 11.95 30.90
C PRO A 43 -4.15 11.77 29.81
N HIS A 44 -4.11 10.62 29.14
CA HIS A 44 -3.18 10.32 28.04
C HIS A 44 -3.83 10.47 26.66
N ALA A 45 -5.16 10.55 26.57
CA ALA A 45 -5.89 10.76 25.33
C ALA A 45 -5.58 12.13 24.75
N GLU A 46 -5.50 13.16 25.61
CA GLU A 46 -5.13 14.51 25.18
C GLU A 46 -3.65 14.61 24.78
N GLU A 47 -2.78 13.78 25.37
CA GLU A 47 -1.36 13.69 25.01
C GLU A 47 -1.16 12.94 23.68
N LEU A 48 -1.92 11.87 23.45
CA LEU A 48 -2.03 11.18 22.17
C LEU A 48 -2.59 12.11 21.09
N ARG A 49 -3.65 12.87 21.41
CA ARG A 49 -4.24 13.85 20.50
C ARG A 49 -3.22 14.93 20.14
N ARG A 50 -2.53 15.51 21.12
CA ARG A 50 -1.44 16.47 20.89
C ARG A 50 -0.26 15.87 20.12
N HIS A 51 0.05 14.60 20.32
CA HIS A 51 1.12 13.93 19.57
C HIS A 51 0.70 13.72 18.11
N LEU A 52 -0.54 13.31 17.86
CA LEU A 52 -1.10 13.18 16.52
C LEU A 52 -1.23 14.55 15.82
N GLU A 53 -1.63 15.60 16.53
CA GLU A 53 -1.65 16.97 16.02
C GLU A 53 -0.26 17.47 15.67
N ARG A 54 0.76 17.17 16.49
CA ARG A 54 2.15 17.54 16.20
C ARG A 54 2.70 16.80 14.98
N ILE A 55 2.36 15.52 14.83
CA ILE A 55 2.67 14.77 13.60
C ILE A 55 1.93 15.38 12.40
N ALA A 56 0.70 15.87 12.57
CA ALA A 56 -0.06 16.51 11.50
C ALA A 56 0.49 17.90 11.13
N GLU A 57 0.93 18.72 12.10
CA GLU A 57 1.58 20.01 11.87
C GLU A 57 2.97 19.86 11.23
N ASP A 58 3.78 18.88 11.68
CA ASP A 58 5.05 18.55 11.02
C ASP A 58 4.86 18.07 9.56
N VAL A 59 3.65 17.64 9.18
CA VAL A 59 3.27 17.26 7.81
C VAL A 59 2.78 18.46 6.99
N GLU A 60 2.39 19.59 7.59
CA GLU A 60 1.96 20.79 6.86
C GLU A 60 3.14 21.59 6.28
N ASP A 61 4.31 21.59 6.92
CA ASP A 61 5.54 22.19 6.35
C ASP A 61 6.19 21.30 5.26
N GLU A 62 5.76 20.05 5.12
CA GLU A 62 6.09 19.14 4.03
C GLU A 62 4.84 18.70 3.25
N ALA A 63 3.98 19.65 2.84
CA ALA A 63 2.79 19.38 2.04
C ALA A 63 3.10 18.87 0.60
N VAL A 64 3.71 17.69 0.50
CA VAL A 64 3.56 16.75 -0.61
C VAL A 64 2.37 15.88 -0.25
N ALA A 65 1.17 16.28 -0.68
CA ALA A 65 0.02 15.36 -0.73
C ALA A 65 0.51 14.00 -1.27
N PRO A 66 0.19 12.85 -0.62
CA PRO A 66 0.71 11.56 -1.05
C PRO A 66 0.42 11.43 -2.55
N ALA A 67 1.48 11.31 -3.36
CA ALA A 67 1.41 11.35 -4.82
C ALA A 67 0.46 10.28 -5.43
N SER A 68 -0.03 9.36 -4.59
CA SER A 68 -0.92 8.24 -4.89
C SER A 68 -2.28 8.62 -5.50
N ASP A 69 -2.82 9.80 -5.24
CA ASP A 69 -4.16 10.20 -5.72
C ASP A 69 -4.16 11.18 -6.92
N ARG A 70 -2.99 11.47 -7.48
CA ARG A 70 -2.89 12.40 -8.61
C ARG A 70 -3.42 11.76 -9.89
N ILE A 71 -4.47 12.36 -10.45
CA ILE A 71 -4.98 12.04 -11.79
C ILE A 71 -4.18 12.87 -12.80
N VAL A 72 -3.30 12.20 -13.56
CA VAL A 72 -2.43 12.83 -14.55
C VAL A 72 -2.88 12.49 -15.97
N SER A 73 -2.44 13.30 -16.94
CA SER A 73 -2.54 12.99 -18.36
C SER A 73 -1.17 12.53 -18.85
N PHE A 74 -1.12 11.40 -19.56
CA PHE A 74 0.08 11.01 -20.29
C PHE A 74 0.18 11.82 -21.59
N ASP A 75 1.40 12.05 -22.07
CA ASP A 75 1.62 12.57 -23.42
C ASP A 75 1.57 11.40 -24.41
N HIS A 76 0.40 11.21 -25.01
CA HIS A 76 0.13 10.15 -25.99
C HIS A 76 0.92 10.30 -27.30
N ASN A 77 1.54 11.45 -27.57
CA ASN A 77 2.37 11.68 -28.75
C ASN A 77 3.86 11.48 -28.48
N SER A 78 4.25 11.26 -27.23
CA SER A 78 5.65 11.05 -26.89
C SER A 78 6.17 9.73 -27.46
N ALA A 79 7.41 9.73 -27.94
CA ALA A 79 8.05 8.52 -28.49
C ALA A 79 8.06 7.38 -27.46
N ILE A 80 8.37 7.71 -26.20
CA ILE A 80 8.38 6.73 -25.09
C ILE A 80 7.01 6.10 -24.85
N PHE A 81 5.91 6.84 -25.01
CA PHE A 81 4.57 6.29 -24.87
C PHE A 81 4.27 5.25 -25.96
N HIS A 82 4.62 5.55 -27.21
CA HIS A 82 4.47 4.61 -28.32
C HIS A 82 5.35 3.37 -28.17
N GLU A 83 6.60 3.54 -27.72
CA GLU A 83 7.51 2.44 -27.42
C GLU A 83 6.97 1.52 -26.33
N VAL A 84 6.40 2.08 -25.25
CA VAL A 84 5.74 1.30 -24.20
C VAL A 84 4.59 0.49 -24.78
N LEU A 85 3.69 1.10 -25.57
CA LEU A 85 2.57 0.39 -26.15
C LEU A 85 2.99 -0.73 -27.11
N ALA A 86 4.01 -0.48 -27.93
CA ALA A 86 4.54 -1.49 -28.84
C ALA A 86 5.18 -2.67 -28.08
N SER A 87 5.98 -2.38 -27.06
CA SER A 87 6.62 -3.39 -26.22
C SER A 87 5.59 -4.22 -25.45
N VAL A 88 4.55 -3.60 -24.91
CA VAL A 88 3.46 -4.31 -24.23
C VAL A 88 2.65 -5.18 -25.19
N ALA A 89 2.40 -4.72 -26.43
CA ALA A 89 1.75 -5.53 -27.45
C ALA A 89 2.60 -6.74 -27.86
N GLU A 90 3.93 -6.59 -27.93
CA GLU A 90 4.86 -7.70 -28.18
C GLU A 90 4.80 -8.74 -27.05
N VAL A 91 4.71 -8.31 -25.78
CA VAL A 91 4.53 -9.23 -24.65
C VAL A 91 3.22 -10.01 -24.79
N ASP A 92 2.13 -9.34 -25.15
CA ASP A 92 0.82 -9.97 -25.30
C ASP A 92 0.82 -11.04 -26.40
N GLU A 93 1.47 -10.75 -27.53
CA GLU A 93 1.60 -11.71 -28.63
C GLU A 93 2.44 -12.92 -28.21
N ARG A 94 3.61 -12.70 -27.61
CA ARG A 94 4.46 -13.79 -27.12
C ARG A 94 3.78 -14.62 -26.04
N LEU A 95 2.99 -13.99 -25.17
CA LEU A 95 2.20 -14.69 -24.14
C LEU A 95 1.18 -15.64 -24.79
N ARG A 96 0.52 -15.21 -25.87
CA ARG A 96 -0.41 -16.05 -26.62
C ARG A 96 0.29 -17.25 -27.23
N GLU A 97 1.45 -17.05 -27.84
CA GLU A 97 2.23 -18.10 -28.51
C GLU A 97 2.94 -19.07 -27.55
N SER A 98 3.28 -18.64 -26.34
CA SER A 98 4.14 -19.41 -25.42
C SER A 98 3.46 -20.63 -24.81
N ASN A 99 3.95 -21.84 -25.03
CA ASN A 99 3.38 -23.02 -24.34
C ASN A 99 3.86 -23.20 -22.89
N GLU A 100 4.74 -22.32 -22.42
CA GLU A 100 5.37 -22.43 -21.09
C GLU A 100 4.49 -21.86 -19.98
N VAL A 101 3.59 -20.92 -20.31
CA VAL A 101 2.70 -20.28 -19.34
C VAL A 101 1.39 -21.08 -19.23
N PRO A 102 0.95 -21.45 -18.01
CA PRO A 102 -0.32 -22.15 -17.80
C PRO A 102 -1.51 -21.39 -18.41
N PRO A 103 -2.50 -22.09 -18.98
CA PRO A 103 -3.64 -21.43 -19.64
C PRO A 103 -4.41 -20.44 -18.75
N ASP A 104 -4.59 -20.77 -17.47
CA ASP A 104 -5.29 -19.90 -16.51
C ASP A 104 -4.49 -18.62 -16.23
N ASP A 105 -3.17 -18.74 -16.07
CA ASP A 105 -2.29 -17.59 -15.88
C ASP A 105 -2.21 -16.72 -17.13
N LYS A 106 -2.14 -17.33 -18.32
CA LYS A 106 -2.23 -16.58 -19.59
C LYS A 106 -3.50 -15.76 -19.68
N ALA A 107 -4.66 -16.36 -19.36
CA ALA A 107 -5.94 -15.68 -19.44
C ALA A 107 -5.99 -14.49 -18.48
N ARG A 108 -5.56 -14.70 -17.23
CA ARG A 108 -5.44 -13.63 -16.22
C ARG A 108 -4.54 -12.50 -16.69
N ILE A 109 -3.32 -12.82 -17.10
CA ILE A 109 -2.29 -11.83 -17.48
C ILE A 109 -2.68 -11.09 -18.75
N HIS A 110 -3.32 -11.76 -19.72
CA HIS A 110 -3.86 -11.11 -20.91
C HIS A 110 -4.88 -10.02 -20.54
N VAL A 111 -5.76 -10.29 -19.58
CA VAL A 111 -6.74 -9.31 -19.08
C VAL A 111 -6.05 -8.17 -18.35
N GLU A 112 -5.05 -8.46 -17.51
CA GLU A 112 -4.27 -7.46 -16.80
C GLU A 112 -3.53 -6.53 -17.77
N ILE A 113 -2.82 -7.10 -18.76
CA ILE A 113 -2.12 -6.34 -19.81
C ILE A 113 -3.10 -5.43 -20.56
N ARG A 114 -4.23 -5.97 -21.02
CA ARG A 114 -5.23 -5.21 -21.76
C ARG A 114 -5.81 -4.07 -20.91
N THR A 115 -6.17 -4.34 -19.67
CA THR A 115 -6.69 -3.34 -18.74
C THR A 115 -5.65 -2.25 -18.48
N GLY A 116 -4.38 -2.63 -18.32
CA GLY A 116 -3.27 -1.69 -18.15
C GLY A 116 -3.07 -0.78 -19.37
N VAL A 117 -3.18 -1.33 -20.58
CA VAL A 117 -3.12 -0.56 -21.84
C VAL A 117 -4.30 0.41 -21.96
N ASP A 118 -5.50 -0.04 -21.60
CA ASP A 118 -6.69 0.82 -21.62
C ASP A 118 -6.54 1.99 -20.61
N LEU A 119 -5.96 1.72 -19.43
CA LEU A 119 -5.64 2.76 -18.45
C LEU A 119 -4.58 3.76 -18.94
N LEU A 120 -3.57 3.31 -19.69
CA LEU A 120 -2.55 4.18 -20.29
C LEU A 120 -3.13 5.07 -21.39
N LYS A 121 -4.04 4.53 -22.20
CA LYS A 121 -4.70 5.25 -23.31
C LYS A 121 -5.79 6.22 -22.83
N ALA A 122 -6.26 6.07 -21.60
CA ALA A 122 -7.24 6.99 -21.04
C ALA A 122 -6.68 8.44 -21.04
N PRO A 123 -7.50 9.47 -21.34
CA PRO A 123 -7.07 10.86 -21.33
C PRO A 123 -6.51 11.31 -19.97
N ARG A 124 -7.05 10.71 -18.90
CA ARG A 124 -6.66 10.99 -17.53
C ARG A 124 -6.70 9.70 -16.74
N THR A 125 -5.64 9.40 -16.00
CA THR A 125 -5.51 8.14 -15.28
C THR A 125 -4.70 8.34 -14.01
N ARG A 126 -4.81 7.38 -13.10
CA ARG A 126 -4.02 7.34 -11.87
C ARG A 126 -2.78 6.49 -12.15
N PRO A 127 -1.55 7.06 -12.10
CA PRO A 127 -0.33 6.30 -12.36
C PRO A 127 -0.21 5.05 -11.49
N GLN A 128 -0.72 5.11 -10.25
CA GLN A 128 -0.70 3.98 -9.34
C GLN A 128 -1.55 2.80 -9.80
N ALA A 129 -2.69 3.04 -10.47
CA ALA A 129 -3.50 1.99 -11.04
C ALA A 129 -2.77 1.28 -12.20
N VAL A 130 -2.09 2.06 -13.05
CA VAL A 130 -1.23 1.52 -14.11
C VAL A 130 -0.07 0.71 -13.52
N LYS A 131 0.57 1.19 -12.44
CA LYS A 131 1.61 0.44 -11.73
C LYS A 131 1.09 -0.89 -11.20
N LEU A 132 -0.05 -0.89 -10.51
CA LEU A 132 -0.58 -2.10 -9.89
C LEU A 132 -0.93 -3.17 -10.93
N VAL A 133 -1.61 -2.77 -12.01
CA VAL A 133 -2.12 -3.71 -13.01
C VAL A 133 -1.02 -4.10 -13.99
N LEU A 134 -0.39 -3.11 -14.65
CA LEU A 134 0.48 -3.38 -15.79
C LEU A 134 1.91 -3.69 -15.38
N LEU A 135 2.49 -2.96 -14.41
CA LEU A 135 3.81 -3.37 -13.91
C LEU A 135 3.65 -4.73 -13.25
N GLY A 136 2.76 -4.92 -12.27
CA GLY A 136 2.55 -6.20 -11.58
C GLY A 136 2.55 -7.42 -12.50
N ALA A 137 1.75 -7.40 -13.56
CA ALA A 137 1.69 -8.45 -14.59
C ALA A 137 3.03 -8.67 -15.32
N LEU A 138 3.65 -7.59 -15.82
CA LEU A 138 4.92 -7.65 -16.54
C LEU A 138 6.07 -8.14 -15.64
N GLY A 139 6.07 -7.78 -14.36
CA GLY A 139 7.16 -8.15 -13.45
C GLY A 139 7.07 -9.59 -13.04
N TRP A 140 5.85 -10.08 -12.82
CA TRP A 140 5.64 -11.50 -12.60
C TRP A 140 6.14 -12.32 -13.79
N LEU A 141 5.76 -11.95 -15.03
CA LEU A 141 6.26 -12.60 -16.24
C LEU A 141 7.79 -12.52 -16.36
N ALA A 142 8.38 -11.37 -16.06
CA ALA A 142 9.83 -11.17 -16.15
C ALA A 142 10.62 -12.00 -15.14
N ILE A 143 10.08 -12.20 -13.92
CA ILE A 143 10.74 -12.97 -12.86
C ILE A 143 10.53 -14.47 -13.09
N GLU A 144 9.27 -14.91 -13.23
CA GLU A 144 8.92 -16.32 -13.30
C GLU A 144 9.42 -16.97 -14.58
N PHE A 145 9.38 -16.24 -15.70
CA PHE A 145 9.79 -16.74 -17.03
C PHE A 145 11.03 -16.04 -17.57
N SER A 146 11.96 -15.65 -16.69
CA SER A 146 13.15 -14.82 -17.02
C SER A 146 14.02 -15.33 -18.17
N SER A 147 14.06 -16.64 -18.42
CA SER A 147 14.81 -17.26 -19.52
C SER A 147 14.01 -17.44 -20.81
N SER A 148 12.70 -17.23 -20.78
CA SER A 148 11.80 -17.38 -21.93
C SER A 148 11.76 -16.13 -22.80
N ALA A 149 11.30 -16.28 -24.04
CA ALA A 149 11.02 -15.14 -24.93
C ALA A 149 9.98 -14.16 -24.34
N VAL A 150 9.01 -14.67 -23.56
CA VAL A 150 7.98 -13.85 -22.90
C VAL A 150 8.59 -13.02 -21.78
N GLY A 151 9.41 -13.62 -20.91
CA GLY A 151 10.02 -12.93 -19.79
C GLY A 151 11.02 -11.85 -20.23
N ILE A 152 11.79 -12.10 -21.30
CA ILE A 152 12.69 -11.09 -21.88
C ILE A 152 11.90 -9.90 -22.42
N ALA A 153 10.81 -10.14 -23.17
CA ALA A 153 9.95 -9.06 -23.64
C ALA A 153 9.28 -8.31 -22.48
N ALA A 154 8.82 -9.04 -21.46
CA ALA A 154 8.17 -8.47 -20.28
C ALA A 154 9.13 -7.57 -19.49
N GLN A 155 10.40 -7.99 -19.33
CA GLN A 155 11.43 -7.19 -18.68
C GLN A 155 11.73 -5.90 -19.46
N HIS A 156 11.78 -5.98 -20.79
CA HIS A 156 11.95 -4.81 -21.64
C HIS A 156 10.77 -3.82 -21.50
N ALA A 157 9.53 -4.33 -21.58
CA ALA A 157 8.31 -3.54 -21.39
C ALA A 157 8.25 -2.91 -19.99
N TRP A 158 8.61 -3.66 -18.94
CA TRP A 158 8.70 -3.15 -17.56
C TRP A 158 9.67 -1.98 -17.45
N ASN A 159 10.85 -2.09 -18.06
CA ASN A 159 11.87 -1.03 -18.02
C ASN A 159 11.42 0.24 -18.74
N LEU A 160 10.72 0.12 -19.87
CA LEU A 160 10.15 1.28 -20.56
C LEU A 160 9.00 1.91 -19.77
N LEU A 161 8.12 1.08 -19.20
CA LEU A 161 6.98 1.54 -18.43
C LEU A 161 7.41 2.26 -17.13
N THR A 162 8.42 1.75 -16.44
CA THR A 162 8.99 2.43 -15.27
C THR A 162 9.60 3.78 -15.63
N LYS A 163 10.28 3.91 -16.78
CA LYS A 163 10.77 5.20 -17.28
C LYS A 163 9.64 6.18 -17.58
N LEU A 164 8.58 5.74 -18.25
CA LEU A 164 7.41 6.58 -18.51
C LEU A 164 6.78 7.08 -17.20
N LEU A 165 6.67 6.20 -16.20
CA LEU A 165 6.03 6.51 -14.92
C LEU A 165 6.93 7.29 -13.95
N ALA A 166 8.24 7.28 -14.13
CA ALA A 166 9.18 8.09 -13.35
C ALA A 166 9.15 9.58 -13.74
N GLY A 167 8.57 9.91 -14.90
CA GLY A 167 8.37 11.29 -15.35
C GLY A 167 7.21 12.04 -14.70
N PHE A 168 6.48 11.40 -13.76
CA PHE A 168 5.30 11.93 -13.07
C PHE A 168 5.41 11.72 -11.55
#